data_AF-A0A562HV80-F1
#
_entry.id   AF-A0A562HV80-F1
#
_cell.length_a   1.000
_cell.length_b   1.000
_cell.length_c   1.000
_cell.angle_alpha   90.00
_cell.angle_beta   90.00
_cell.angle_gamma   90.00
#
_symmetry.space_group_name_H-M   'P 1'
#
loop_
_entity.id
_entity.type
_entity.pdbx_description
1 polymer ?
#
loop_
_entity_poly.entity_id
_entity_poly.type
_entity_poly.pdbx_seq_one_letter_code
_entity_poly.pdbx_strand_id
1 'polypeptide(L)'
;MTDHHDGVLSEEANERIFREQIVPMFLTGAPTREHPVLVIVGGQTGAGKTAVTAMVKRALGASSGFININMDFYNPMHPSFHRWQAEDETTASAKVRPDGERWWDKAQQYAIDNRCHVVLESAMRYPSEFEDIARRFHNAGYRVEVAIVAVPEALSRLGILHRYWEEVQEVGRGRLIDTAIHDECYRGVIRGAQAVDTQALAHAAFAFRRSGEVVYANAVTADGTWQRPAALAAAITAEHHRPWPPGEQAWYLNNSQQLRAAIDPRWHATLAAIDAAAAPLMTRATSPVAQVTALAIHGSTRRALQPRTESPAIPRPSPAADRTAHHQQPTAER
;
A
#
# COMPACT_ATOMS: atom_id res chain seq x y z
N MET A 1 14.67 -33.36 12.43
CA MET A 1 15.90 -32.64 12.82
C MET A 1 15.95 -31.40 11.96
N THR A 2 15.69 -30.24 12.53
CA THR A 2 15.74 -28.98 11.79
C THR A 2 17.18 -28.49 11.79
N ASP A 3 17.86 -28.64 10.66
CA ASP A 3 19.16 -28.01 10.43
C ASP A 3 18.92 -26.50 10.31
N HIS A 4 19.22 -25.78 11.39
CA HIS A 4 19.20 -24.32 11.44
C HIS A 4 20.64 -23.85 11.55
N HIS A 5 21.13 -23.15 10.53
CA HIS A 5 22.25 -22.22 10.72
C HIS A 5 21.65 -20.82 10.87
N ASP A 6 21.92 -20.19 12.01
CA ASP A 6 21.55 -18.81 12.36
C ASP A 6 20.08 -18.42 12.22
N GLY A 7 19.17 -19.41 12.28
CA GLY A 7 17.74 -19.15 12.22
C GLY A 7 17.17 -18.97 10.81
N VAL A 8 17.94 -19.25 9.76
CA VAL A 8 17.44 -19.36 8.39
C VAL A 8 16.96 -20.79 8.14
N LEU A 9 15.81 -20.95 7.48
CA LEU A 9 15.29 -22.27 7.10
C LEU A 9 16.09 -22.90 5.96
N SER A 10 16.11 -24.23 5.92
CA SER A 10 16.52 -24.94 4.70
C SER A 10 15.60 -24.56 3.54
N GLU A 11 16.10 -24.70 2.31
CA GLU A 11 15.30 -24.38 1.12
C GLU A 11 14.01 -25.20 1.07
N GLU A 12 14.07 -26.49 1.40
CA GLU A 12 12.91 -27.38 1.44
C GLU A 12 11.91 -26.96 2.51
N ALA A 13 12.37 -26.55 3.69
CA ALA A 13 11.50 -26.09 4.76
C ALA A 13 10.82 -24.76 4.41
N ASN A 14 11.56 -23.80 3.84
CA ASN A 14 11.01 -22.53 3.35
C ASN A 14 9.95 -22.78 2.26
N GLU A 15 10.27 -23.64 1.29
CA GLU A 15 9.39 -23.97 0.17
C GLU A 15 8.11 -24.69 0.64
N ARG A 16 8.24 -25.62 1.58
CA ARG A 16 7.10 -26.33 2.15
C ARG A 16 6.14 -25.37 2.85
N ILE A 17 6.64 -24.46 3.69
CA ILE A 17 5.80 -23.43 4.34
C ILE A 17 5.13 -22.54 3.31
N PHE A 18 5.86 -22.15 2.26
CA PHE A 18 5.28 -21.35 1.18
C PHE A 18 4.08 -22.05 0.52
N ARG A 19 4.26 -23.30 0.08
CA ARG A 19 3.23 -24.04 -0.66
C ARG A 19 2.07 -24.50 0.21
N GLU A 20 2.36 -25.02 1.40
CA GLU A 20 1.36 -25.67 2.25
C GLU A 20 0.61 -24.68 3.15
N GLN A 21 1.17 -23.50 3.42
CA GLN A 21 0.57 -22.54 4.36
C GLN A 21 0.33 -21.18 3.71
N ILE A 22 1.38 -20.53 3.17
CA ILE A 22 1.27 -19.15 2.67
C ILE A 22 0.34 -19.06 1.46
N VAL A 23 0.50 -19.97 0.48
CA VAL A 23 -0.34 -19.98 -0.73
C VAL A 23 -1.82 -20.14 -0.37
N PRO A 24 -2.27 -21.21 0.32
CA PRO A 24 -3.67 -21.36 0.72
C PRO A 24 -4.22 -20.18 1.53
N MET A 25 -3.43 -19.63 2.47
CA MET A 25 -3.90 -18.61 3.39
C MET A 25 -4.02 -17.21 2.77
N PHE A 26 -3.08 -16.84 1.88
CA PHE A 26 -2.95 -15.44 1.43
C PHE A 26 -3.09 -15.25 -0.09
N LEU A 27 -2.84 -16.28 -0.90
CA LEU A 27 -2.64 -16.10 -2.34
C LEU A 27 -3.75 -16.74 -3.20
N THR A 28 -4.49 -17.72 -2.66
CA THR A 28 -5.59 -18.36 -3.41
C THR A 28 -6.85 -17.49 -3.48
N GLY A 29 -7.73 -17.78 -4.45
CA GLY A 29 -9.06 -17.15 -4.58
C GLY A 29 -9.11 -15.88 -5.44
N ALA A 30 -7.97 -15.28 -5.80
CA ALA A 30 -7.94 -14.20 -6.77
C ALA A 30 -8.06 -14.73 -8.21
N PRO A 31 -9.00 -14.21 -9.04
CA PRO A 31 -9.17 -14.68 -10.40
C PRO A 31 -8.05 -14.19 -11.33
N THR A 32 -7.74 -14.99 -12.35
CA THR A 32 -6.84 -14.63 -13.45
C THR A 32 -7.41 -13.47 -14.27
N ARG A 33 -6.52 -12.56 -14.72
CA ARG A 33 -6.90 -11.35 -15.46
C ARG A 33 -6.11 -11.22 -16.76
N GLU A 34 -6.81 -10.81 -17.81
CA GLU A 34 -6.18 -10.45 -19.08
C GLU A 34 -5.29 -9.20 -18.92
N HIS A 35 -5.79 -8.21 -18.19
CA HIS A 35 -5.10 -6.95 -17.88
C HIS A 35 -4.92 -6.79 -16.36
N PRO A 36 -3.96 -7.50 -15.75
CA PRO A 36 -3.75 -7.42 -14.32
C PRO A 36 -3.16 -6.05 -13.92
N VAL A 37 -3.46 -5.66 -12.69
CA VAL A 37 -3.08 -4.36 -12.11
C VAL A 37 -2.31 -4.63 -10.84
N LEU A 38 -1.15 -4.00 -10.69
CA LEU A 38 -0.42 -3.91 -9.44
C LEU A 38 -0.65 -2.52 -8.88
N VAL A 39 -1.13 -2.41 -7.65
CA VAL A 39 -1.10 -1.16 -6.88
C VAL A 39 -0.10 -1.31 -5.75
N ILE A 40 1.00 -0.56 -5.80
CA ILE A 40 1.97 -0.49 -4.71
C ILE A 40 1.57 0.64 -3.78
N VAL A 41 1.26 0.32 -2.52
CA VAL A 41 1.03 1.29 -1.45
C VAL A 41 2.33 1.50 -0.70
N GLY A 42 2.98 2.63 -0.98
CA GLY A 42 4.27 3.02 -0.44
C GLY A 42 4.17 4.04 0.68
N GLY A 43 5.22 4.13 1.51
CA GLY A 43 5.32 5.09 2.60
C GLY A 43 6.17 4.54 3.72
N GLN A 44 6.83 5.41 4.47
CA GLN A 44 7.69 5.01 5.57
C GLN A 44 6.92 4.24 6.65
N THR A 45 7.65 3.54 7.52
CA THR A 45 7.06 2.93 8.72
C THR A 45 6.39 4.02 9.57
N GLY A 46 5.20 3.74 10.10
CA GLY A 46 4.42 4.72 10.87
C GLY A 46 3.64 5.77 10.05
N ALA A 47 3.79 5.84 8.73
CA ALA A 47 3.05 6.80 7.89
C ALA A 47 1.51 6.59 7.89
N GLY A 48 1.01 5.47 8.42
CA GLY A 48 -0.43 5.19 8.43
C GLY A 48 -0.97 4.69 7.09
N LYS A 49 -0.18 3.87 6.37
CA LYS A 49 -0.57 3.26 5.08
C LYS A 49 -1.93 2.57 5.11
N THR A 50 -2.33 1.99 6.24
CA THR A 50 -3.56 1.20 6.41
C THR A 50 -4.81 1.85 5.80
N ALA A 51 -5.03 3.15 6.01
CA ALA A 51 -6.20 3.84 5.48
C ALA A 51 -6.19 3.91 3.95
N VAL A 52 -5.04 4.26 3.37
CA VAL A 52 -4.84 4.31 1.91
C VAL A 52 -4.89 2.90 1.32
N THR A 53 -4.28 1.91 1.97
CA THR A 53 -4.39 0.50 1.59
C THR A 53 -5.85 0.07 1.56
N ALA A 54 -6.66 0.40 2.57
CA ALA A 54 -8.09 0.08 2.59
C ALA A 54 -8.88 0.79 1.49
N MET A 55 -8.54 2.04 1.15
CA MET A 55 -9.14 2.76 0.01
C MET A 55 -8.80 2.08 -1.32
N VAL A 56 -7.52 1.75 -1.54
CA VAL A 56 -7.05 1.03 -2.74
C VAL A 56 -7.74 -0.33 -2.86
N LYS A 57 -7.77 -1.11 -1.78
CA LYS A 57 -8.44 -2.42 -1.74
C LYS A 57 -9.92 -2.33 -2.04
N ARG A 58 -10.63 -1.30 -1.56
CA ARG A 58 -12.05 -1.08 -1.91
C ARG A 58 -12.21 -0.72 -3.38
N ALA A 59 -11.36 0.17 -3.91
CA ALA A 59 -11.42 0.58 -5.31
C ALA A 59 -11.13 -0.59 -6.27
N LEU A 60 -10.15 -1.43 -5.95
CA LEU A 60 -9.76 -2.59 -6.75
C LEU A 60 -10.72 -3.78 -6.52
N GLY A 61 -11.06 -4.06 -5.26
CA GLY A 61 -11.82 -5.24 -4.83
C GLY A 61 -13.33 -5.18 -5.05
N ALA A 62 -13.94 -4.00 -5.20
CA ALA A 62 -15.37 -3.87 -5.47
C ALA A 62 -15.82 -4.50 -6.81
N SER A 63 -14.88 -4.90 -7.67
CA SER A 63 -15.16 -5.39 -9.02
C SER A 63 -14.37 -6.64 -9.44
N SER A 64 -13.35 -7.09 -8.72
CA SER A 64 -12.43 -8.08 -9.32
C SER A 64 -11.67 -9.08 -8.43
N GLY A 65 -11.60 -8.92 -7.11
CA GLY A 65 -10.68 -9.73 -6.28
C GLY A 65 -9.19 -9.46 -6.59
N PHE A 66 -8.31 -9.66 -5.61
CA PHE A 66 -6.87 -9.36 -5.72
C PHE A 66 -6.07 -10.17 -4.69
N ILE A 67 -4.77 -10.34 -4.93
CA ILE A 67 -3.82 -10.86 -3.96
C ILE A 67 -3.26 -9.68 -3.15
N ASN A 68 -3.25 -9.81 -1.83
CA ASN A 68 -2.66 -8.82 -0.94
C ASN A 68 -1.27 -9.29 -0.48
N ILE A 69 -0.23 -8.56 -0.86
CA ILE A 69 1.16 -8.90 -0.53
C ILE A 69 1.70 -7.90 0.49
N ASN A 70 2.06 -8.39 1.68
CA ASN A 70 2.66 -7.60 2.75
C ASN A 70 3.65 -8.47 3.52
N MET A 71 4.86 -7.97 3.74
CA MET A 71 5.92 -8.67 4.50
C MET A 71 5.46 -9.10 5.89
N ASP A 72 4.60 -8.30 6.54
CA ASP A 72 4.11 -8.56 7.89
C ASP A 72 3.19 -9.78 7.96
N PHE A 73 2.72 -10.32 6.83
CA PHE A 73 1.98 -11.59 6.79
C PHE A 73 2.89 -12.81 6.81
N TYR A 74 4.13 -12.67 6.35
CA TYR A 74 5.02 -13.80 6.11
C TYR A 74 5.98 -14.02 7.27
N ASN A 75 6.44 -12.95 7.93
CA ASN A 75 7.29 -13.06 9.12
C ASN A 75 6.72 -14.00 10.22
N PRO A 76 5.42 -13.95 10.55
CA PRO A 76 4.82 -14.86 11.53
C PRO A 76 4.79 -16.34 11.12
N MET A 77 4.97 -16.63 9.84
CA MET A 77 4.98 -18.01 9.32
C MET A 77 6.28 -18.75 9.65
N HIS A 78 7.32 -18.03 10.08
CA HIS A 78 8.56 -18.66 10.51
C HIS A 78 8.36 -19.37 11.87
N PRO A 79 8.69 -20.67 12.00
CA PRO A 79 8.41 -21.45 13.21
C PRO A 79 9.01 -20.88 14.51
N SER A 80 10.15 -20.18 14.41
CA SER A 80 10.80 -19.54 15.56
C SER A 80 10.38 -18.10 15.83
N PHE A 81 9.52 -17.48 15.00
CA PHE A 81 9.18 -16.06 15.13
C PHE A 81 8.62 -15.72 16.51
N HIS A 82 7.60 -16.45 16.97
CA HIS A 82 6.97 -16.19 18.27
C HIS A 82 7.93 -16.39 19.46
N ARG A 83 8.85 -17.36 19.36
CA ARG A 83 9.89 -17.57 20.37
C ARG A 83 10.84 -16.36 20.42
N TRP A 84 11.38 -15.95 19.28
CA TRP A 84 12.30 -14.80 19.23
C TRP A 84 11.62 -13.48 19.62
N GLN A 85 10.33 -13.31 19.27
CA GLN A 85 9.56 -12.16 19.71
C GLN A 85 9.39 -12.13 21.24
N ALA A 86 9.28 -13.30 21.89
CA ALA A 86 9.21 -13.39 23.34
C ALA A 86 10.58 -13.20 24.03
N GLU A 87 11.67 -13.61 23.38
CA GLU A 87 13.04 -13.39 23.87
C GLU A 87 13.46 -11.93 23.76
N ASP A 88 13.23 -11.31 22.60
CA ASP A 88 13.55 -9.92 22.30
C ASP A 88 12.73 -9.42 21.10
N GLU A 89 11.70 -8.64 21.40
CA GLU A 89 10.78 -8.06 20.42
C GLU A 89 11.47 -7.15 19.39
N THR A 90 12.64 -6.58 19.73
CA THR A 90 13.35 -5.64 18.87
C THR A 90 14.19 -6.33 17.79
N THR A 91 14.63 -7.57 18.02
CA THR A 91 15.47 -8.32 17.07
C THR A 91 14.73 -9.39 16.29
N ALA A 92 13.54 -9.81 16.74
CA ALA A 92 12.78 -10.90 16.12
C ALA A 92 12.52 -10.71 14.63
N SER A 93 12.10 -9.52 14.19
CA SER A 93 11.84 -9.23 12.78
C SER A 93 13.10 -9.32 11.92
N ALA A 94 14.26 -8.97 12.45
CA ALA A 94 15.53 -9.07 11.72
C ALA A 94 15.92 -10.54 11.51
N LYS A 95 15.70 -11.40 12.52
CA LYS A 95 16.03 -12.84 12.47
C LYS A 95 15.23 -13.59 11.39
N VAL A 96 13.95 -13.24 11.20
CA VAL A 96 13.08 -13.92 10.19
C VAL A 96 13.11 -13.28 8.80
N ARG A 97 13.74 -12.10 8.66
CA ARG A 97 13.74 -11.34 7.41
C ARG A 97 14.24 -12.14 6.20
N PRO A 98 15.31 -12.96 6.29
CA PRO A 98 15.78 -13.74 5.15
C PRO A 98 14.72 -14.68 4.56
N ASP A 99 13.99 -15.40 5.41
CA ASP A 99 12.91 -16.29 4.96
C ASP A 99 11.66 -15.52 4.53
N GLY A 100 11.34 -14.43 5.23
CA GLY A 100 10.27 -13.50 4.87
C GLY A 100 10.45 -12.91 3.47
N GLU A 101 11.67 -12.47 3.12
CA GLU A 101 12.00 -11.96 1.79
C GLU A 101 11.82 -13.03 0.71
N ARG A 102 12.26 -14.27 0.96
CA ARG A 102 12.04 -15.39 0.03
C ARG A 102 10.54 -15.64 -0.21
N TRP A 103 9.73 -15.65 0.84
CA TRP A 103 8.28 -15.81 0.71
C TRP A 103 7.62 -14.62 0.01
N TRP A 104 8.10 -13.41 0.29
CA TRP A 104 7.62 -12.18 -0.33
C TRP A 104 7.89 -12.17 -1.84
N ASP A 105 9.07 -12.59 -2.28
CA ASP A 105 9.40 -12.76 -3.69
C ASP A 105 8.57 -13.88 -4.34
N LYS A 106 8.44 -15.04 -3.68
CA LYS A 106 7.62 -16.16 -4.19
C LYS A 106 6.15 -15.76 -4.33
N ALA A 107 5.61 -14.95 -3.41
CA ALA A 107 4.24 -14.45 -3.49
C ALA A 107 4.04 -13.50 -4.69
N GLN A 108 5.03 -12.65 -4.98
CA GLN A 108 5.01 -11.82 -6.18
C GLN A 108 5.05 -12.65 -7.46
N GLN A 109 5.94 -13.65 -7.53
CA GLN A 109 6.04 -14.54 -8.68
C GLN A 109 4.75 -15.34 -8.87
N TYR A 110 4.17 -15.87 -7.78
CA TYR A 110 2.88 -16.54 -7.82
C TYR A 110 1.79 -15.65 -8.42
N ALA A 111 1.72 -14.39 -8.01
CA ALA A 111 0.72 -13.46 -8.55
C ALA A 111 0.92 -13.21 -10.05
N ILE A 112 2.18 -13.08 -10.50
CA ILE A 112 2.55 -12.91 -11.91
C ILE A 112 2.15 -14.14 -12.74
N ASP A 113 2.52 -15.34 -12.28
CA ASP A 113 2.25 -16.61 -12.97
C ASP A 113 0.74 -16.85 -13.13
N ASN A 114 -0.05 -16.42 -12.15
CA ASN A 114 -1.51 -16.56 -12.16
C ASN A 114 -2.24 -15.35 -12.75
N ARG A 115 -1.50 -14.30 -13.15
CA ARG A 115 -2.01 -13.02 -13.68
C ARG A 115 -3.10 -12.39 -12.81
N CYS A 116 -2.92 -12.38 -11.50
CA CYS A 116 -3.89 -11.80 -10.57
C CYS A 116 -3.66 -10.29 -10.41
N HIS A 117 -4.70 -9.53 -10.08
CA HIS A 117 -4.51 -8.19 -9.52
C HIS A 117 -3.76 -8.28 -8.19
N VAL A 118 -2.95 -7.27 -7.87
CA VAL A 118 -2.12 -7.24 -6.66
C VAL A 118 -2.25 -5.89 -5.96
N VAL A 119 -2.43 -5.93 -4.64
CA VAL A 119 -2.13 -4.79 -3.76
C VAL A 119 -0.90 -5.16 -2.95
N LEU A 120 0.18 -4.41 -3.10
CA LEU A 120 1.45 -4.66 -2.42
C LEU A 120 1.80 -3.49 -1.50
N GLU A 121 2.07 -3.77 -0.24
CA GLU A 121 2.49 -2.76 0.72
C GLU A 121 4.02 -2.74 0.84
N SER A 122 4.62 -1.56 0.79
CA SER A 122 6.07 -1.39 0.90
C SER A 122 6.43 -0.25 1.84
N ALA A 123 7.49 -0.46 2.65
CA ALA A 123 8.12 0.60 3.42
C ALA A 123 9.11 1.43 2.58
N MET A 124 9.40 0.97 1.35
CA MET A 124 10.31 1.59 0.38
C MET A 124 11.72 1.78 0.92
N ARG A 125 12.19 0.92 1.83
CA ARG A 125 13.51 1.08 2.46
C ARG A 125 14.62 0.98 1.41
N TYR A 126 14.54 -0.04 0.56
CA TYR A 126 15.53 -0.34 -0.46
C TYR A 126 14.92 -0.40 -1.87
N PRO A 127 15.73 -0.27 -2.94
CA PRO A 127 15.27 -0.46 -4.32
C PRO A 127 14.57 -1.80 -4.57
N SER A 128 15.07 -2.86 -3.94
CA SER A 128 14.49 -4.21 -4.00
C SER A 128 13.08 -4.28 -3.40
N GLU A 129 12.70 -3.33 -2.55
CA GLU A 129 11.38 -3.28 -1.92
C GLU A 129 10.36 -2.45 -2.72
N PHE A 130 10.77 -1.76 -3.79
CA PHE A 130 9.87 -0.91 -4.56
C PHE A 130 10.21 -0.84 -6.05
N GLU A 131 11.35 -0.22 -6.41
CA GLU A 131 11.73 0.02 -7.80
C GLU A 131 11.84 -1.27 -8.61
N ASP A 132 12.51 -2.29 -8.06
CA ASP A 132 12.71 -3.57 -8.74
C ASP A 132 11.39 -4.34 -8.89
N ILE A 133 10.49 -4.21 -7.91
CA ILE A 133 9.16 -4.82 -7.94
C ILE A 133 8.29 -4.16 -9.00
N ALA A 134 8.25 -2.83 -9.03
CA ALA A 134 7.52 -2.08 -10.04
C ALA A 134 7.99 -2.49 -11.44
N ARG A 135 9.31 -2.59 -11.65
CA ARG A 135 9.90 -3.04 -12.92
C ARG A 135 9.55 -4.49 -13.26
N ARG A 136 9.63 -5.40 -12.29
CA ARG A 136 9.28 -6.83 -12.45
C ARG A 136 7.84 -6.98 -12.95
N PHE A 137 6.88 -6.33 -12.29
CA PHE A 137 5.47 -6.39 -12.69
C PHE A 137 5.20 -5.65 -14.01
N HIS A 138 5.83 -4.50 -14.24
CA HIS A 138 5.73 -3.79 -15.53
C HIS A 138 6.18 -4.70 -16.68
N ASN A 139 7.34 -5.36 -16.55
CA ASN A 139 7.87 -6.28 -17.54
C ASN A 139 7.00 -7.54 -17.72
N ALA A 140 6.24 -7.93 -16.69
CA ALA A 140 5.24 -9.00 -16.77
C ALA A 140 3.91 -8.56 -17.43
N GLY A 141 3.83 -7.33 -17.96
CA GLY A 141 2.67 -6.79 -18.66
C GLY A 141 1.56 -6.28 -17.73
N TYR A 142 1.90 -5.93 -16.49
CA TYR A 142 0.93 -5.33 -15.57
C TYR A 142 0.81 -3.83 -15.79
N ARG A 143 -0.42 -3.33 -15.59
CA ARG A 143 -0.59 -1.92 -15.25
C ARG A 143 -0.11 -1.70 -13.81
N VAL A 144 1.04 -1.05 -13.66
CA VAL A 144 1.57 -0.62 -12.36
C VAL A 144 1.02 0.75 -11.97
N GLU A 145 0.44 0.85 -10.77
CA GLU A 145 0.03 2.08 -10.12
C GLU A 145 0.73 2.22 -8.76
N VAL A 146 1.09 3.45 -8.40
CA VAL A 146 1.82 3.76 -7.17
C VAL A 146 1.03 4.75 -6.33
N ALA A 147 0.75 4.39 -5.08
CA ALA A 147 0.07 5.22 -4.09
C ALA A 147 1.00 5.43 -2.89
N ILE A 148 1.58 6.62 -2.76
CA ILE A 148 2.51 6.93 -1.66
C ILE A 148 1.79 7.76 -0.60
N VAL A 149 1.94 7.39 0.67
CA VAL A 149 1.47 8.22 1.79
C VAL A 149 2.57 9.21 2.18
N ALA A 150 2.35 10.49 1.89
CA ALA A 150 3.24 11.60 2.20
C ALA A 150 2.94 12.12 3.60
N VAL A 151 3.85 11.88 4.54
CA VAL A 151 3.66 12.22 5.96
C VAL A 151 4.94 12.82 6.52
N PRO A 152 4.86 13.95 7.24
CA PRO A 152 5.99 14.49 7.99
C PRO A 152 6.62 13.48 8.95
N GLU A 153 7.94 13.52 9.06
CA GLU A 153 8.73 12.62 9.92
C GLU A 153 8.20 12.53 11.36
N ALA A 154 7.89 13.66 11.99
CA ALA A 154 7.42 13.66 13.37
C ALA A 154 6.10 12.89 13.55
N LEU A 155 5.18 12.97 12.57
CA LEU A 155 3.91 12.25 12.62
C LEU A 155 4.10 10.74 12.41
N SER A 156 5.00 10.32 11.51
CA SER A 156 5.27 8.89 11.30
C SER A 156 6.02 8.27 12.48
N ARG A 157 7.01 8.98 13.05
CA ARG A 157 7.71 8.53 14.27
C ARG A 157 6.77 8.44 15.48
N LEU A 158 5.90 9.43 15.69
CA LEU A 158 4.88 9.37 16.73
C LEU A 158 3.95 8.17 16.53
N GLY A 159 3.55 7.90 15.27
CA GLY A 159 2.74 6.73 14.92
C GLY A 159 3.39 5.38 15.24
N ILE A 160 4.71 5.26 15.06
CA ILE A 160 5.46 4.05 15.47
C ILE A 160 5.35 3.86 16.98
N LEU A 161 5.62 4.92 17.75
CA LEU A 161 5.64 4.86 19.20
C LEU A 161 4.24 4.63 19.79
N HIS A 162 3.22 5.25 19.19
CA HIS A 162 1.82 5.05 19.58
C HIS A 162 1.38 3.61 19.37
N ARG A 163 1.63 3.04 18.18
CA ARG A 163 1.31 1.63 17.90
C ARG A 163 2.03 0.68 18.84
N TYR A 164 3.32 0.93 19.10
CA TYR A 164 4.08 0.13 20.07
C TYR A 164 3.42 0.16 21.45
N TRP A 165 3.06 1.35 21.93
CA TRP A 165 2.40 1.51 23.22
C TRP A 165 1.05 0.80 23.26
N GLU A 166 0.21 0.95 22.24
CA GLU A 166 -1.08 0.25 22.13
C GLU A 166 -0.91 -1.29 22.18
N GLU A 167 0.02 -1.84 21.40
CA GLU A 167 0.29 -3.29 21.39
C GLU A 167 0.76 -3.79 22.77
N VAL A 168 1.61 -3.01 23.46
CA VAL A 168 2.02 -3.34 24.83
C VAL A 168 0.84 -3.32 25.79
N GLN A 169 -0.11 -2.39 25.66
CA GLN A 169 -1.32 -2.38 26.49
C GLN A 169 -2.25 -3.56 26.21
N GLU A 170 -2.42 -3.92 24.93
CA GLU A 170 -3.37 -4.95 24.53
C GLU A 170 -2.89 -6.38 24.82
N VAL A 171 -1.61 -6.67 24.54
CA VAL A 171 -1.07 -8.04 24.58
C VAL A 171 0.25 -8.17 25.35
N GLY A 172 0.65 -7.12 26.07
CA GLY A 172 1.83 -7.10 26.94
C GLY A 172 3.17 -6.97 26.21
N ARG A 173 3.17 -6.83 24.88
CA ARG A 173 4.36 -6.76 24.02
C ARG A 173 4.06 -5.95 22.76
N GLY A 174 5.05 -5.31 22.15
CA GLY A 174 4.85 -4.48 20.97
C GLY A 174 6.02 -4.51 20.00
N ARG A 175 5.75 -4.37 18.71
CA ARG A 175 6.82 -4.25 17.71
C ARG A 175 7.29 -2.82 17.63
N LEU A 176 8.46 -2.53 18.18
CA LEU A 176 9.14 -1.27 17.93
C LEU A 176 9.91 -1.30 16.61
N ILE A 177 9.95 -0.16 15.93
CA ILE A 177 10.80 0.05 14.76
C ILE A 177 11.97 0.94 15.17
N ASP A 178 13.19 0.51 14.89
CA ASP A 178 14.40 1.30 15.11
C ASP A 178 14.33 2.62 14.33
N THR A 179 14.85 3.69 14.93
CA THR A 179 14.88 5.02 14.31
C THR A 179 15.68 5.02 13.00
N ALA A 180 16.80 4.31 12.93
CA ALA A 180 17.59 4.18 11.71
C ALA A 180 16.79 3.50 10.58
N ILE A 181 15.99 2.48 10.92
CA ILE A 181 15.10 1.83 9.95
C ILE A 181 14.04 2.81 9.44
N HIS A 182 13.42 3.58 10.34
CA HIS A 182 12.49 4.64 9.94
C HIS A 182 13.15 5.64 8.98
N ASP A 183 14.35 6.12 9.31
CA ASP A 183 15.03 7.15 8.53
C ASP A 183 15.46 6.66 7.15
N GLU A 184 15.84 5.38 7.04
CA GLU A 184 16.08 4.74 5.75
C GLU A 184 14.80 4.62 4.93
N CYS A 185 13.67 4.27 5.54
CA CYS A 185 12.38 4.25 4.86
C CYS A 185 11.95 5.65 4.41
N TYR A 186 12.12 6.66 5.27
CA TYR A 186 11.76 8.05 4.98
C TYR A 186 12.54 8.62 3.79
N ARG A 187 13.87 8.38 3.75
CA ARG A 187 14.70 8.71 2.58
C ARG A 187 14.32 7.86 1.36
N GLY A 188 13.99 6.59 1.57
CA GLY A 188 13.61 5.66 0.52
C GLY A 188 12.29 6.00 -0.18
N VAL A 189 11.34 6.61 0.53
CA VAL A 189 10.12 7.16 -0.08
C VAL A 189 10.45 8.24 -1.12
N ILE A 190 11.32 9.18 -0.78
CA ILE A 190 11.74 10.24 -1.72
C ILE A 190 12.49 9.64 -2.91
N ARG A 191 13.41 8.72 -2.66
CA ARG A 191 14.13 7.99 -3.73
C ARG A 191 13.16 7.29 -4.68
N GLY A 192 12.23 6.51 -4.16
CA GLY A 192 11.27 5.78 -4.97
C GLY A 192 10.34 6.72 -5.74
N ALA A 193 9.92 7.84 -5.14
CA ALA A 193 9.15 8.86 -5.83
C ALA A 193 9.92 9.49 -7.00
N GLN A 194 11.21 9.79 -6.82
CA GLN A 194 12.08 10.27 -7.90
C GLN A 194 12.20 9.22 -9.01
N ALA A 195 12.35 7.95 -8.66
CA ALA A 195 12.41 6.87 -9.63
C ALA A 195 11.12 6.74 -10.45
N VAL A 196 9.95 6.96 -9.84
CA VAL A 196 8.67 7.04 -10.55
C VAL A 196 8.66 8.21 -11.54
N ASP A 197 9.12 9.39 -11.12
CA ASP A 197 9.15 10.58 -11.97
C ASP A 197 10.08 10.39 -13.19
N THR A 198 11.22 9.70 -13.03
CA THR A 198 12.30 9.68 -14.05
C THR A 198 12.50 8.36 -14.79
N GLN A 199 11.96 7.23 -14.31
CA GLN A 199 12.28 5.88 -14.85
C GLN A 199 11.07 5.12 -15.42
N ALA A 200 9.94 5.79 -15.62
CA ALA A 200 8.72 5.18 -16.18
C ALA A 200 8.25 3.90 -15.45
N LEU A 201 8.41 3.85 -14.12
CA LEU A 201 8.07 2.68 -13.31
C LEU A 201 6.56 2.45 -13.15
N ALA A 202 5.75 3.47 -13.39
CA ALA A 202 4.31 3.45 -13.12
C ALA A 202 3.51 4.07 -14.26
N HIS A 203 2.30 3.57 -14.45
CA HIS A 203 1.31 4.13 -15.37
C HIS A 203 0.44 5.19 -14.68
N ALA A 204 0.34 5.13 -13.35
CA ALA A 204 -0.32 6.14 -12.53
C ALA A 204 0.41 6.29 -11.18
N ALA A 205 0.48 7.51 -10.68
CA ALA A 205 1.15 7.83 -9.44
C ALA A 205 0.32 8.82 -8.61
N PHE A 206 0.24 8.58 -7.31
CA PHE A 206 -0.53 9.36 -6.36
C PHE A 206 0.29 9.62 -5.09
N ALA A 207 0.13 10.81 -4.51
CA ALA A 207 0.54 11.07 -3.14
C ALA A 207 -0.68 11.41 -2.29
N PHE A 208 -0.76 10.79 -1.12
CA PHE A 208 -1.86 10.91 -0.17
C PHE A 208 -1.38 11.47 1.15
N ARG A 209 -2.18 12.32 1.79
CA ARG A 209 -2.06 12.57 3.23
C ARG A 209 -2.63 11.38 4.01
N ARG A 210 -2.30 11.30 5.31
CA ARG A 210 -2.83 10.27 6.21
C ARG A 210 -4.37 10.26 6.30
N SER A 211 -5.02 11.40 6.05
CA SER A 211 -6.48 11.53 5.97
C SER A 211 -7.11 10.83 4.77
N GLY A 212 -6.31 10.41 3.78
CA GLY A 212 -6.78 9.92 2.49
C GLY A 212 -6.97 11.01 1.43
N GLU A 213 -6.68 12.27 1.75
CA GLU A 213 -6.66 13.36 0.78
C GLU A 213 -5.55 13.16 -0.25
N VAL A 214 -5.89 13.31 -1.53
CA VAL A 214 -4.92 13.26 -2.65
C VAL A 214 -4.29 14.64 -2.83
N VAL A 215 -2.97 14.73 -2.67
CA VAL A 215 -2.20 15.97 -2.87
C VAL A 215 -1.44 15.98 -4.19
N TYR A 216 -1.24 14.81 -4.80
CA TYR A 216 -0.68 14.66 -6.14
C TYR A 216 -1.35 13.49 -6.86
N ALA A 217 -1.58 13.64 -8.16
CA ALA A 217 -2.03 12.57 -9.03
C ALA A 217 -1.45 12.78 -10.42
N ASN A 218 -0.92 11.76 -11.06
CA ASN A 218 -0.52 11.84 -12.46
C ASN A 218 -0.71 10.49 -13.12
N ALA A 219 -0.89 10.48 -14.43
CA ALA A 219 -1.06 9.27 -15.21
C ALA A 219 -0.35 9.41 -16.54
N VAL A 220 0.12 8.28 -17.06
CA VAL A 220 0.72 8.17 -18.38
C VAL A 220 -0.40 8.19 -19.43
N THR A 221 -0.21 8.98 -20.48
CA THR A 221 -1.10 9.07 -21.65
C THR A 221 -0.92 7.85 -22.57
N ALA A 222 -1.76 7.74 -23.61
CA ALA A 222 -1.60 6.68 -24.60
C ALA A 222 -0.24 6.70 -25.31
N ASP A 223 0.40 7.88 -25.38
CA ASP A 223 1.69 8.09 -26.04
C ASP A 223 2.89 7.77 -25.14
N GLY A 224 2.65 7.19 -23.95
CA GLY A 224 3.72 6.78 -23.03
C GLY A 224 4.36 7.93 -22.25
N THR A 225 3.76 9.13 -22.26
CA THR A 225 4.26 10.32 -21.54
C THR A 225 3.35 10.69 -20.38
N TRP A 226 3.88 11.33 -19.33
CA TRP A 226 3.04 11.84 -18.25
C TRP A 226 2.08 12.93 -18.74
N GLN A 227 0.82 12.89 -18.30
CA GLN A 227 -0.19 13.88 -18.65
C GLN A 227 0.18 15.29 -18.16
N ARG A 228 0.86 15.37 -17.02
CA ARG A 228 1.44 16.61 -16.47
C ARG A 228 2.93 16.40 -16.23
N PRO A 229 3.74 17.46 -16.14
CA PRO A 229 5.13 17.33 -15.72
C PRO A 229 5.24 16.49 -14.44
N ALA A 230 6.14 15.51 -14.44
CA ALA A 230 6.36 14.62 -13.31
C ALA A 230 6.88 15.43 -12.11
N ALA A 231 6.21 15.31 -10.96
CA ALA A 231 6.53 16.07 -9.75
C ALA A 231 6.12 15.34 -8.47
N LEU A 232 6.06 14.00 -8.50
CA LEU A 232 5.67 13.19 -7.34
C LEU A 232 6.64 13.41 -6.17
N ALA A 233 7.95 13.36 -6.44
CA ALA A 233 8.96 13.57 -5.41
C ALA A 233 8.84 14.97 -4.79
N ALA A 234 8.69 16.00 -5.62
CA ALA A 234 8.51 17.38 -5.17
C ALA A 234 7.25 17.55 -4.31
N ALA A 235 6.13 16.93 -4.70
CA ALA A 235 4.89 16.98 -3.93
C ALA A 235 5.02 16.31 -2.55
N ILE A 236 5.70 15.16 -2.47
CA ILE A 236 5.95 14.47 -1.20
C ILE A 236 6.90 15.29 -0.32
N THR A 237 7.99 15.82 -0.89
CA THR A 237 8.90 16.71 -0.15
C THR A 237 8.18 17.95 0.38
N ALA A 238 7.25 18.54 -0.38
CA ALA A 238 6.46 19.66 0.08
C ALA A 238 5.59 19.29 1.29
N GLU A 239 4.91 18.14 1.26
CA GLU A 239 4.11 17.67 2.40
C GLU A 239 4.96 17.34 3.64
N HIS A 240 6.17 16.82 3.46
CA HIS A 240 7.10 16.53 4.56
C HIS A 240 7.46 17.78 5.39
N HIS A 241 7.47 18.97 4.76
CA HIS A 241 7.87 20.24 5.38
C HIS A 241 6.70 21.21 5.58
N ARG A 242 5.48 20.78 5.28
CA ARG A 242 4.30 21.64 5.33
C ARG A 242 3.94 21.97 6.79
N PRO A 243 3.67 23.25 7.12
CA PRO A 243 3.09 23.60 8.42
C PRO A 243 1.74 22.90 8.64
N TRP A 244 1.52 22.41 9.85
CA TRP A 244 0.33 21.66 10.20
C TRP A 244 -0.89 22.57 10.39
N PRO A 245 -2.06 22.26 9.83
CA PRO A 245 -3.31 22.92 10.19
C PRO A 245 -3.64 22.69 11.68
N PRO A 246 -4.49 23.53 12.29
CA PRO A 246 -4.83 23.41 13.70
C PRO A 246 -5.29 22.01 14.15
N GLY A 247 -6.01 21.29 13.28
CA GLY A 247 -6.45 19.92 13.56
C GLY A 247 -5.29 18.91 13.68
N GLU A 248 -4.28 19.00 12.80
CA GLU A 248 -3.09 18.14 12.87
C GLU A 248 -2.22 18.49 14.09
N GLN A 249 -2.10 19.79 14.42
CA GLN A 249 -1.39 20.23 15.63
C GLN A 249 -2.06 19.71 16.90
N ALA A 250 -3.39 19.85 17.00
CA ALA A 250 -4.15 19.37 18.15
C ALA A 250 -4.06 17.84 18.28
N TRP A 251 -4.15 17.11 17.16
CA TRP A 251 -3.96 15.66 17.14
C TRP A 251 -2.56 15.29 17.66
N TYR A 252 -1.51 15.92 17.14
CA TYR A 252 -0.14 15.66 17.57
C TYR A 252 0.04 15.91 19.08
N LEU A 253 -0.38 17.08 19.57
CA LEU A 253 -0.25 17.46 20.98
C LEU A 253 -0.98 16.49 21.90
N ASN A 254 -2.21 16.11 21.56
CA ASN A 254 -2.99 15.17 22.37
C ASN A 254 -2.31 13.79 22.44
N ASN A 255 -1.85 13.26 21.31
CA ASN A 255 -1.21 11.94 21.26
C ASN A 255 0.18 11.94 21.92
N SER A 256 0.97 13.00 21.73
CA SER A 256 2.27 13.17 22.41
C SER A 256 2.08 13.28 23.93
N GLN A 257 1.11 14.07 24.40
CA GLN A 257 0.80 14.18 25.83
C GLN A 257 0.33 12.85 26.43
N GLN A 258 -0.57 12.14 25.75
CA GLN A 258 -1.06 10.84 26.19
C GLN A 258 0.09 9.83 26.31
N LEU A 259 0.94 9.74 25.30
CA LEU A 259 2.11 8.86 25.34
C LEU A 259 3.05 9.24 26.48
N ARG A 260 3.36 10.52 26.65
CA ARG A 260 4.23 11.00 27.74
C ARG A 260 3.71 10.64 29.14
N ALA A 261 2.39 10.54 29.30
CA ALA A 261 1.78 10.18 30.58
C ALA A 261 1.75 8.66 30.84
N ALA A 262 1.72 7.84 29.79
CA ALA A 262 1.40 6.42 29.90
C ALA A 262 2.50 5.46 29.43
N ILE A 263 3.45 5.91 28.60
CA ILE A 263 4.51 5.07 28.07
C ILE A 263 5.64 4.90 29.08
N ASP A 264 6.38 3.79 28.98
CA ASP A 264 7.57 3.56 29.79
C ASP A 264 8.56 4.74 29.68
N PRO A 265 9.07 5.30 30.81
CA PRO A 265 9.99 6.43 30.82
C PRO A 265 11.23 6.28 29.94
N ARG A 266 11.66 5.04 29.63
CA ARG A 266 12.76 4.78 28.69
C ARG A 266 12.54 5.40 27.31
N TRP A 267 11.28 5.63 26.91
CA TRP A 267 10.92 6.21 25.62
C TRP A 267 10.80 7.74 25.62
N HIS A 268 10.96 8.40 26.77
CA HIS A 268 10.82 9.86 26.85
C HIS A 268 11.86 10.62 26.03
N ALA A 269 13.08 10.10 25.92
CA ALA A 269 14.12 10.69 25.07
C ALA A 269 13.73 10.62 23.58
N THR A 270 13.18 9.49 23.13
CA THR A 270 12.64 9.32 21.78
C THR A 270 11.49 10.30 21.53
N LEU A 271 10.56 10.44 22.47
CA LEU A 271 9.44 11.38 22.35
C LEU A 271 9.92 12.84 22.28
N ALA A 272 10.93 13.22 23.06
CA ALA A 272 11.53 14.56 22.99
C ALA A 272 12.18 14.83 21.62
N ALA A 273 12.82 13.84 21.00
CA ALA A 273 13.36 13.97 19.64
C ALA A 273 12.24 14.13 18.59
N ILE A 274 11.10 13.45 18.77
CA ILE A 274 9.91 13.63 17.91
C ILE A 274 9.35 15.04 18.07
N ASP A 275 9.24 15.56 19.29
CA ASP A 275 8.78 16.93 19.55
C ASP A 275 9.70 17.97 18.91
N ALA A 276 11.02 17.75 18.93
CA ALA A 276 11.97 18.62 18.24
C ALA A 276 11.76 18.63 16.71
N ALA A 277 11.46 17.47 16.11
CA ALA A 277 11.14 17.37 14.68
C ALA A 277 9.77 17.99 14.33
N ALA A 278 8.81 17.97 15.27
CA ALA A 278 7.49 18.57 15.12
C ALA A 278 7.51 20.11 15.20
N ALA A 279 8.35 20.67 16.08
CA ALA A 279 8.42 22.09 16.39
C ALA A 279 8.39 23.04 15.16
N PRO A 280 9.21 22.85 14.10
CA PRO A 280 9.16 23.75 12.95
C PRO A 280 7.82 23.72 12.21
N LEU A 281 7.12 22.58 12.21
CA LEU A 281 5.86 22.36 11.50
C LEU A 281 4.64 22.89 12.28
N MET A 282 4.79 23.14 13.57
CA MET A 282 3.73 23.67 14.44
C MET A 282 3.66 25.20 14.46
N THR A 283 4.61 25.88 13.82
CA THR A 283 4.65 27.35 13.78
C THR A 283 3.48 27.88 12.94
N ARG A 284 2.79 28.94 13.41
CA ARG A 284 1.67 29.56 12.69
C ARG A 284 2.12 30.01 11.30
N ALA A 285 1.56 29.41 10.25
CA ALA A 285 1.58 30.01 8.93
C ALA A 285 0.75 31.30 8.94
N THR A 286 1.37 32.44 8.62
CA THR A 286 0.65 33.67 8.26
C THR A 286 0.26 33.61 6.78
N SER A 287 -1.00 33.24 6.51
CA SER A 287 -1.76 33.43 5.24
C SER A 287 -1.25 32.74 3.96
N PRO A 288 -2.02 32.72 2.85
CA PRO A 288 -3.47 32.74 2.67
C PRO A 288 -4.01 31.33 2.35
N VAL A 289 -5.33 31.16 2.38
CA VAL A 289 -6.02 29.92 2.03
C VAL A 289 -5.76 29.59 0.56
N ALA A 290 -4.90 28.60 0.30
CA ALA A 290 -4.87 27.92 -0.99
C ALA A 290 -6.19 27.13 -1.11
N GLN A 291 -6.98 27.44 -2.14
CA GLN A 291 -8.20 26.69 -2.45
C GLN A 291 -7.84 25.23 -2.67
N VAL A 292 -8.29 24.38 -1.76
CA VAL A 292 -8.27 22.92 -1.92
C VAL A 292 -9.33 22.60 -2.96
N THR A 293 -8.90 22.38 -4.20
CA THR A 293 -9.76 21.72 -5.19
C THR A 293 -9.89 20.28 -4.73
N ALA A 294 -11.05 19.94 -4.15
CA ALA A 294 -11.44 18.56 -3.92
C ALA A 294 -11.55 17.87 -5.29
N LEU A 295 -10.43 17.37 -5.80
CA LEU A 295 -10.40 16.42 -6.90
C LEU A 295 -10.92 15.11 -6.32
N ALA A 296 -12.24 14.95 -6.36
CA ALA A 296 -12.85 13.64 -6.49
C ALA A 296 -11.99 12.87 -7.48
N ILE A 297 -11.54 11.67 -7.10
CA ILE A 297 -10.82 10.73 -7.97
C ILE A 297 -11.48 10.82 -9.35
N HIS A 298 -10.88 11.59 -10.26
CA HIS A 298 -11.53 11.94 -11.52
C HIS A 298 -11.63 10.65 -12.32
N GLY A 299 -12.68 10.50 -13.12
CA GLY A 299 -13.18 9.22 -13.64
C GLY A 299 -12.20 8.33 -14.43
N SER A 300 -10.94 8.75 -14.64
CA SER A 300 -9.88 7.95 -15.27
C SER A 300 -9.47 6.72 -14.47
N THR A 301 -9.52 6.73 -13.13
CA THR A 301 -9.27 5.52 -12.31
C THR A 301 -10.44 4.54 -12.37
N ARG A 302 -11.67 5.03 -12.59
CA ARG A 302 -12.87 4.19 -12.76
C ARG A 302 -12.97 3.59 -14.16
N ARG A 303 -12.54 4.32 -15.21
CA ARG A 303 -12.59 3.89 -16.62
C ARG A 303 -11.58 2.80 -16.96
N ALA A 304 -10.51 2.69 -16.19
CA ALA A 304 -9.50 1.65 -16.33
C ALA A 304 -9.95 0.27 -15.84
N LEU A 305 -11.06 0.21 -15.09
CA LEU A 305 -11.53 -0.99 -14.37
C LEU A 305 -12.89 -1.53 -14.88
N GLN A 306 -13.32 -1.18 -16.09
CA GLN A 306 -14.45 -1.84 -16.78
C GLN A 306 -14.07 -2.24 -18.22
N PRO A 307 -14.59 -3.38 -18.72
CA PRO A 307 -14.16 -3.98 -19.98
C PRO A 307 -14.49 -3.07 -21.17
N ARG A 308 -13.61 -3.08 -22.18
CA ARG A 308 -13.86 -2.45 -23.48
C ARG A 308 -15.07 -3.12 -24.13
N THR A 309 -16.22 -2.44 -24.13
CA THR A 309 -17.25 -2.68 -25.14
C THR A 309 -16.90 -1.86 -26.37
N GLU A 310 -16.26 -2.50 -27.34
CA GLU A 310 -16.33 -2.05 -28.74
C GLU A 310 -17.14 -3.09 -29.51
N SER A 311 -18.41 -2.76 -29.79
CA SER A 311 -19.13 -3.37 -30.90
C SER A 311 -18.50 -2.89 -32.21
N PRO A 312 -18.17 -3.79 -33.15
CA PRO A 312 -18.03 -3.40 -34.54
C PRO A 312 -19.43 -3.22 -35.13
N ALA A 313 -19.64 -2.09 -35.82
CA ALA A 313 -20.85 -1.83 -36.59
C ALA A 313 -21.03 -2.84 -37.73
N ILE A 314 -22.25 -3.36 -37.90
CA ILE A 314 -22.71 -4.08 -39.11
C ILE A 314 -24.06 -3.44 -39.52
N PRO A 315 -24.29 -3.15 -40.82
CA PRO A 315 -25.29 -2.18 -41.28
C PRO A 315 -26.75 -2.68 -41.25
N ARG A 316 -27.68 -1.72 -41.15
CA ARG A 316 -29.15 -1.92 -41.08
C ARG A 316 -29.75 -2.42 -42.40
N PRO A 317 -30.74 -3.33 -42.34
CA PRO A 317 -31.81 -3.42 -43.34
C PRO A 317 -33.11 -2.76 -42.85
N SER A 318 -33.82 -2.10 -43.78
CA SER A 318 -35.06 -1.33 -43.62
C SER A 318 -36.30 -2.12 -43.16
N PRO A 319 -37.36 -1.44 -42.67
CA PRO A 319 -38.54 -2.10 -42.10
C PRO A 319 -39.56 -2.49 -43.17
N ALA A 320 -40.12 -3.70 -43.05
CA ALA A 320 -41.31 -4.10 -43.80
C ALA A 320 -42.37 -4.67 -42.84
N ALA A 321 -43.50 -3.97 -42.80
CA ALA A 321 -44.89 -4.41 -42.63
C ALA A 321 -45.24 -5.57 -41.66
N ASP A 322 -45.88 -5.18 -40.55
CA ASP A 322 -47.30 -5.45 -40.25
C ASP A 322 -47.92 -6.78 -40.74
N ARG A 323 -48.38 -7.61 -39.78
CA ARG A 323 -49.66 -8.36 -39.81
C ARG A 323 -49.92 -9.18 -38.53
N THR A 324 -50.85 -8.68 -37.72
CA THR A 324 -52.06 -9.36 -37.18
C THR A 324 -51.97 -10.73 -36.47
N ALA A 325 -52.30 -10.70 -35.17
CA ALA A 325 -53.34 -11.45 -34.44
C ALA A 325 -53.79 -12.85 -34.91
N HIS A 326 -53.81 -13.84 -34.01
CA HIS A 326 -55.04 -14.37 -33.34
C HIS A 326 -54.78 -15.66 -32.53
N HIS A 327 -55.43 -15.74 -31.33
CA HIS A 327 -56.09 -16.90 -30.69
C HIS A 327 -55.29 -18.21 -30.44
N GLN A 328 -55.51 -19.04 -29.41
CA GLN A 328 -56.56 -19.21 -28.40
C GLN A 328 -56.01 -20.19 -27.33
N GLN A 329 -56.42 -20.03 -26.07
CA GLN A 329 -56.43 -21.11 -25.06
C GLN A 329 -57.65 -22.04 -25.33
N PRO A 330 -57.68 -23.31 -24.89
CA PRO A 330 -58.28 -23.60 -23.56
C PRO A 330 -57.82 -24.89 -22.81
N THR A 331 -58.13 -24.90 -21.50
CA THR A 331 -58.62 -26.00 -20.60
C THR A 331 -57.86 -27.35 -20.53
N ALA A 332 -57.36 -27.81 -19.37
CA ALA A 332 -58.02 -28.36 -18.17
C ALA A 332 -58.45 -29.86 -18.26
N GLU A 333 -58.08 -30.60 -17.21
CA GLU A 333 -58.57 -31.92 -16.74
C GLU A 333 -58.35 -33.18 -17.60
N ARG A 334 -57.37 -34.01 -17.24
CA ARG A 334 -57.51 -35.23 -16.41
C ARG A 334 -56.14 -35.83 -16.10
#